data_AF-A0A353Q7H1-F1
#
_entry.id   AF-A0A353Q7H1-F1
#
_cell.length_a   1.000
_cell.length_b   1.000
_cell.length_c   1.000
_cell.angle_alpha   90.00
_cell.angle_beta   90.00
_cell.angle_gamma   90.00
#
_symmetry.space_group_name_H-M   'P 1'
#
loop_
_entity.id
_entity.type
_entity.pdbx_description
1 polymer ?
#
loop_
_entity_poly.entity_id
_entity_poly.type
_entity_poly.pdbx_seq_one_letter_code
_entity_poly.pdbx_strand_id
1 'polypeptide(L)' 'MINTTPSSRSLFSSLDDLLNQQHPLHKLSRKINWAVFETAFTPLYCSDNGRPAKPIRLMCGLLILKHLR' A
#
# COMPACT_ATOMS: atom_id res chain seq x y z
N MET A 1 -15.58 -31.75 1.99
CA MET A 1 -14.65 -30.85 1.25
C MET A 1 -15.42 -29.59 0.94
N ILE A 2 -15.19 -28.51 1.70
CA ILE A 2 -15.93 -27.25 1.50
C ILE A 2 -15.24 -26.50 0.36
N ASN A 3 -15.87 -26.48 -0.81
CA ASN A 3 -15.45 -25.64 -1.92
C ASN A 3 -15.72 -24.19 -1.54
N THR A 4 -14.67 -23.42 -1.25
CA THR A 4 -14.75 -21.97 -1.10
C THR A 4 -15.22 -21.38 -2.43
N THR A 5 -16.46 -20.90 -2.47
CA THR A 5 -16.95 -20.06 -3.54
C THR A 5 -16.04 -18.85 -3.69
N PRO A 6 -15.67 -18.43 -4.91
CA PRO A 6 -14.98 -17.16 -5.07
C PRO A 6 -15.98 -16.07 -4.64
N SER A 7 -15.71 -15.44 -3.49
CA SER A 7 -16.50 -14.32 -2.99
C SER A 7 -16.73 -13.34 -4.14
N SER A 8 -18.00 -13.14 -4.53
CA SER A 8 -18.36 -12.14 -5.53
C SER A 8 -17.81 -10.80 -5.05
N ARG A 9 -16.90 -10.22 -5.83
CA ARG A 9 -16.22 -8.98 -5.45
C ARG A 9 -17.24 -7.86 -5.51
N SER A 10 -17.70 -7.43 -4.34
CA SER A 10 -18.62 -6.30 -4.16
C SER A 10 -17.96 -5.02 -4.67
N LEU A 11 -18.77 -4.05 -5.13
CA LEU A 11 -18.30 -2.70 -5.48
C LEU A 11 -17.62 -1.98 -4.29
N PHE A 12 -17.84 -2.48 -3.07
CA PHE A 12 -17.24 -1.96 -1.83
C PHE A 12 -15.99 -2.73 -1.39
N SER A 13 -15.45 -3.63 -2.23
CA SER A 13 -14.21 -4.33 -1.91
C SER A 13 -13.03 -3.35 -1.89
N SER A 14 -12.17 -3.49 -0.88
CA SER A 14 -10.96 -2.67 -0.81
C SER A 14 -9.97 -3.13 -1.88
N LEU A 15 -9.06 -2.25 -2.28
CA LEU A 15 -8.02 -2.62 -3.24
C LEU A 15 -7.16 -3.78 -2.73
N ASP A 16 -7.01 -3.93 -1.41
CA ASP A 16 -6.28 -5.03 -0.80
C ASP A 16 -7.00 -6.38 -1.01
N ASP A 17 -8.33 -6.39 -0.99
CA ASP A 17 -9.16 -7.59 -1.22
C ASP A 17 -9.12 -8.06 -2.68
N LEU A 18 -8.89 -7.12 -3.60
CA LEU A 18 -8.80 -7.40 -5.04
C LEU A 18 -7.44 -7.98 -5.46
N LEU A 19 -6.41 -7.81 -4.63
CA LEU A 19 -5.04 -8.25 -4.93
C LEU A 19 -4.82 -9.72 -4.56
N ASN A 20 -3.90 -10.37 -5.29
CA ASN A 20 -3.45 -11.71 -4.94
C ASN A 20 -2.66 -11.69 -3.62
N GLN A 21 -3.27 -12.21 -2.56
CA GLN A 21 -2.70 -12.30 -1.21
C GLN A 21 -1.40 -13.13 -1.14
N GLN A 22 -1.19 -14.03 -2.11
CA GLN A 22 0.02 -14.85 -2.17
C GLN A 22 1.19 -14.13 -2.86
N HIS A 23 0.93 -13.02 -3.54
CA HIS A 23 1.94 -12.30 -4.30
C HIS A 23 3.07 -11.78 -3.39
N PRO A 24 4.35 -11.95 -3.76
CA PRO A 24 5.48 -11.56 -2.91
C PRO A 24 5.46 -10.09 -2.47
N LEU A 25 5.11 -9.16 -3.37
CA LEU A 25 5.03 -7.74 -3.04
C LEU A 25 3.89 -7.41 -2.08
N HIS A 26 2.79 -8.16 -2.16
CA HIS A 26 1.65 -7.97 -1.27
C HIS A 26 2.04 -8.34 0.16
N LYS A 27 2.66 -9.52 0.33
CA LYS A 27 3.26 -9.97 1.60
C LYS A 27 4.33 -8.99 2.11
N LEU A 28 5.21 -8.51 1.24
CA LEU A 28 6.25 -7.55 1.59
C LEU A 28 5.64 -6.24 2.11
N SER A 29 4.62 -5.72 1.43
CA SER A 29 3.99 -4.46 1.80
C SER A 29 3.39 -4.47 3.21
N ARG A 30 2.97 -5.64 3.70
CA ARG A 30 2.46 -5.85 5.07
C ARG A 30 3.56 -6.04 6.13
N LYS A 31 4.76 -6.46 5.72
CA LYS A 31 5.90 -6.65 6.64
C LYS A 31 6.64 -5.35 6.95
N ILE A 32 6.56 -4.36 6.06
CA ILE A 32 7.23 -3.07 6.24
C ILE A 32 6.45 -2.24 7.26
N ASN A 33 7.11 -1.80 8.33
CA ASN A 33 6.54 -0.84 9.26
C ASN A 33 6.61 0.58 8.67
N TRP A 34 5.56 0.95 7.92
CA TRP A 34 5.48 2.25 7.24
C TRP A 34 5.46 3.45 8.20
N ALA A 35 4.99 3.27 9.44
CA ALA A 35 4.90 4.36 10.42
C ALA A 35 6.26 4.95 10.76
N VAL A 36 7.32 4.13 10.79
CA VAL A 36 8.70 4.61 11.03
C VAL A 36 9.13 5.60 9.96
N PHE A 37 8.81 5.32 8.69
CA PHE A 37 9.12 6.20 7.58
C PHE A 37 8.25 7.45 7.60
N GLU A 38 6.96 7.33 7.92
CA GLU A 38 6.09 8.51 8.08
C GLU A 38 6.65 9.45 9.14
N THR A 39 7.01 8.95 10.33
CA THR A 39 7.60 9.78 11.40
C THR A 39 8.92 10.41 10.99
N ALA A 40 9.81 9.65 10.34
CA ALA A 40 11.12 10.16 9.92
C ALA A 40 11.02 11.23 8.82
N PHE A 41 10.04 11.12 7.92
CA PHE A 41 9.89 12.02 6.78
C PHE A 41 8.94 13.19 7.04
N THR A 42 8.02 13.08 8.00
CA THR A 42 7.11 14.17 8.41
C THR A 42 7.82 15.53 8.59
N PRO A 43 8.94 15.64 9.34
CA PRO A 43 9.59 16.94 9.53
C PRO A 43 10.22 17.52 8.26
N LEU A 44 10.37 16.73 7.19
CA LEU A 44 10.92 17.19 5.91
C LEU A 44 9.86 17.89 5.04
N TYR A 45 8.59 17.78 5.40
CA TYR A 45 7.49 18.45 4.72
C TYR A 45 7.03 19.68 5.49
N CYS A 46 6.59 20.70 4.75
CA CYS A 46 5.99 21.89 5.33
C CYS A 46 4.63 21.52 5.96
N SER A 47 4.42 21.92 7.21
CA SER A 47 3.23 21.59 7.99
C SER A 47 1.99 22.40 7.58
N ASP A 48 2.19 23.63 7.11
CA ASP A 48 1.17 24.68 7.06
C ASP A 48 1.04 25.39 5.70
N ASN A 49 1.95 25.12 4.76
CA ASN A 49 1.94 25.74 3.45
C ASN A 49 2.11 24.72 2.31
N GLY A 50 1.50 25.02 1.16
CA GLY A 50 1.61 24.23 -0.06
C GLY A 50 0.73 22.99 -0.08
N ARG A 51 1.09 22.03 -0.93
CA ARG A 51 0.34 20.78 -1.10
C ARG A 51 0.72 19.81 0.03
N PRO A 52 -0.26 19.17 0.70
CA PRO A 52 0.02 18.18 1.73
C PRO A 52 0.93 17.04 1.25
N ALA A 53 1.72 16.50 2.17
CA ALA A 53 2.54 15.33 1.92
C ALA A 53 1.66 14.14 1.48
N LYS A 54 2.18 13.36 0.53
CA LYS A 54 1.57 12.08 0.17
C LYS A 54 2.10 11.01 1.13
N PRO A 55 1.33 9.95 1.42
CA PRO A 55 1.84 8.83 2.19
C PRO A 55 3.11 8.27 1.57
N ILE A 56 4.15 8.05 2.39
CA ILE A 56 5.46 7.54 1.94
C ILE A 56 5.29 6.17 1.27
N ARG A 57 4.39 5.34 1.81
CA ARG A 57 4.02 4.04 1.21
C ARG A 57 3.61 4.17 -0.26
N LEU A 58 2.86 5.22 -0.61
CA LEU A 58 2.41 5.43 -1.99
C LEU A 58 3.59 5.75 -2.90
N MET A 59 4.46 6.69 -2.48
CA MET A 59 5.63 7.07 -3.26
C MET A 59 6.58 5.89 -3.48
N CYS A 60 6.97 5.20 -2.40
CA CYS A 60 7.84 4.03 -2.47
C CYS A 60 7.21 2.90 -3.29
N GLY A 61 5.91 2.64 -3.09
CA GLY A 61 5.17 1.62 -3.84
C GLY A 61 5.21 1.88 -5.34
N LEU A 62 4.94 3.11 -5.80
CA LEU A 62 5.01 3.47 -7.21
C LEU A 62 6.42 3.33 -7.79
N LEU A 63 7.45 3.70 -7.03
CA LEU A 63 8.84 3.52 -7.45
C LEU A 63 9.19 2.04 -7.61
N ILE A 64 8.82 1.19 -6.65
CA ILE A 64 9.02 -0.26 -6.75
C ILE A 64 8.31 -0.78 -8.00
N LEU A 65 7.04 -0.43 -8.19
CA LEU A 65 6.25 -0.86 -9.36
C LEU A 65 6.89 -0.42 -10.68
N LYS A 66 7.46 0.78 -10.75
CA LYS A 66 8.19 1.26 -11.94
C LYS A 66 9.41 0.41 -12.29
N HIS A 67 10.05 -0.20 -11.29
CA HIS A 67 11.25 -1.01 -11.46
C HIS A 67 10.99 -2.50 -11.67
N LEU A 68 9.75 -2.96 -11.47
CA LEU A 68 9.34 -4.30 -11.85
C LEU A 68 9.26 -4.37 -13.38
N ARG A 69 10.21 -5.09 -13.98
CA ARG A 69 10.15 -5.51 -15.38
C ARG A 69 9.79 -6.97 -15.44
#